data_AF-A0A418VEC0-F1
#
_entry.id   AF-A0A418VEC0-F1
#
_cell.length_a   1.000
_cell.length_b   1.000
_cell.length_c   1.000
_cell.angle_alpha   90.00
_cell.angle_beta   90.00
_cell.angle_gamma   90.00
#
_symmetry.space_group_name_H-M   'P 1'
#
loop_
_entity.id
_entity.type
_entity.pdbx_description
1 polymer ?
#
loop_
_entity_poly.entity_id
_entity_poly.type
_entity_poly.pdbx_seq_one_letter_code
_entity_poly.pdbx_strand_id
1 'polypeptide(L)'
;MQNKLTSAPDGQGLKLKLPVPDGTLEGVPTYVGDLFVIPTTPRATPELRRTVGVPQGLRDGEASCFIPGVGTLLRVGAGTPLGALFEGATPGQKVYRTAAGVLDDVGTEREFLGWVIPLPEPARGLGIGVRGN
;
A
#
# COMPACT_ATOMS: atom_id res chain seq x y z
N MET A 1 -17.54 -8.44 4.83
CA MET A 1 -16.19 -8.49 5.45
C MET A 1 -16.00 -7.26 6.33
N GLN A 2 -15.91 -7.43 7.64
CA GLN A 2 -15.84 -6.33 8.62
C GLN A 2 -14.57 -5.47 8.53
N ASN A 3 -13.52 -5.94 7.84
CA ASN A 3 -12.21 -5.28 7.79
C ASN A 3 -11.90 -4.58 6.44
N LYS A 4 -12.84 -4.52 5.51
CA LYS A 4 -12.64 -3.87 4.21
C LYS A 4 -12.60 -2.34 4.37
N LEU A 5 -11.48 -1.71 4.01
CA LEU A 5 -11.33 -0.25 4.04
C LEU A 5 -11.80 0.38 2.73
N THR A 6 -11.33 -0.16 1.61
CA THR A 6 -11.70 0.32 0.29
C THR A 6 -11.54 -0.80 -0.74
N SER A 7 -12.13 -0.61 -1.91
CA SER A 7 -11.92 -1.44 -3.09
C SER A 7 -11.89 -0.59 -4.34
N ALA A 8 -11.15 -1.05 -5.34
CA ALA A 8 -11.18 -0.51 -6.68
C ALA A 8 -12.59 -0.75 -7.25
N PRO A 9 -13.35 0.30 -7.62
CA PRO A 9 -14.71 0.13 -8.16
C PRO A 9 -14.75 -0.72 -9.43
N ASP A 10 -13.66 -0.67 -10.21
CA ASP A 10 -13.45 -1.35 -11.48
C ASP A 10 -12.56 -2.60 -11.36
N GLY A 11 -12.06 -2.91 -10.16
CA GLY A 11 -11.10 -4.00 -9.91
C GLY A 11 -9.70 -3.77 -10.46
N GLN A 12 -9.42 -2.68 -11.17
CA GLN A 12 -8.17 -2.50 -11.93
C GLN A 12 -7.00 -2.04 -11.06
N GLY A 13 -7.27 -1.38 -9.94
CA GLY A 13 -6.25 -0.96 -9.00
C GLY A 13 -6.75 0.07 -8.00
N LEU A 14 -6.05 0.20 -6.88
CA LEU A 14 -6.36 1.21 -5.87
C LEU A 14 -5.59 2.49 -6.10
N LYS A 15 -6.21 3.64 -5.81
CA LYS A 15 -5.52 4.93 -5.70
C LYS A 15 -5.34 5.26 -4.22
N LEU A 16 -4.10 5.28 -3.75
CA LEU A 16 -3.75 5.54 -2.35
C LEU A 16 -2.56 6.50 -2.27
N LYS A 17 -2.45 7.19 -1.13
CA LYS A 17 -1.25 7.97 -0.79
C LYS A 17 -0.21 7.02 -0.24
N LEU A 18 1.00 7.01 -0.80
CA LEU A 18 2.07 6.12 -0.39
C LEU A 18 3.36 6.90 -0.16
N PRO A 19 4.19 6.50 0.83
CA PRO A 19 5.57 6.93 0.91
C PRO A 19 6.35 6.34 -0.26
N VAL A 20 6.94 7.19 -1.10
CA VAL A 20 7.67 6.77 -2.30
C VAL A 20 9.16 7.14 -2.20
N PRO A 21 10.05 6.39 -2.89
CA PRO A 21 11.48 6.68 -2.87
C PRO A 21 11.82 8.09 -3.35
N ASP A 22 12.96 8.62 -2.90
CA ASP A 22 13.50 9.89 -3.41
C ASP A 22 13.69 9.83 -4.93
N GLY A 23 13.43 10.96 -5.61
CA GLY A 23 13.49 11.04 -7.07
C GLY A 23 12.26 10.48 -7.80
N THR A 24 11.23 10.01 -7.10
CA THR A 24 9.97 9.57 -7.73
C THR A 24 9.30 10.71 -8.50
N LEU A 25 9.02 10.47 -9.78
CA LEU A 25 8.37 11.40 -10.70
C LEU A 25 6.92 10.98 -10.99
N GLU A 26 6.07 11.96 -11.28
CA GLU A 26 4.71 11.71 -11.75
C GLU A 26 4.73 10.91 -13.06
N GLY A 27 3.86 9.90 -13.16
CA GLY A 27 3.69 9.07 -14.35
C GLY A 27 4.80 8.04 -14.60
N VAL A 28 5.91 8.10 -13.85
CA VAL A 28 7.02 7.15 -13.99
C VAL A 28 6.82 6.00 -13.01
N PRO A 29 6.62 4.75 -13.48
CA PRO A 29 6.44 3.61 -12.59
C PRO A 29 7.63 3.42 -11.65
N THR A 30 7.34 3.05 -10.41
CA THR A 30 8.35 2.84 -9.37
C THR A 30 7.90 1.72 -8.42
N TYR A 31 8.72 1.45 -7.42
CA TYR A 31 8.47 0.45 -6.40
C TYR A 31 8.48 1.06 -5.00
N VAL A 32 7.52 0.64 -4.17
CA VAL A 32 7.55 0.80 -2.72
C VAL A 32 7.79 -0.60 -2.17
N GLY A 33 9.00 -0.91 -1.70
CA GLY A 33 9.37 -2.30 -1.42
C GLY A 33 9.21 -3.19 -2.66
N ASP A 34 8.47 -4.29 -2.56
CA ASP A 34 8.12 -5.15 -3.70
C ASP A 34 6.82 -4.74 -4.40
N LEU A 35 6.15 -3.67 -3.96
CA LEU A 35 4.89 -3.21 -4.52
C LEU A 35 5.15 -2.29 -5.71
N PHE A 36 4.70 -2.73 -6.89
CA PHE A 36 4.69 -1.91 -8.10
C PHE A 36 3.61 -0.84 -8.02
N VAL A 37 4.00 0.42 -8.26
CA VAL A 37 3.09 1.57 -8.19
C VAL A 37 3.34 2.55 -9.34
N ILE A 38 2.30 3.28 -9.71
CA ILE A 38 2.36 4.38 -10.68
C ILE A 38 1.99 5.67 -9.94
N PRO A 39 2.95 6.54 -9.60
CA PRO A 39 2.68 7.86 -9.03
C PRO A 39 1.82 8.68 -9.99
N THR A 40 0.71 9.20 -9.51
CA THR A 40 -0.20 10.10 -10.24
C THR A 40 0.03 11.56 -9.87
N THR A 41 0.99 11.83 -8.99
CA THR A 41 1.42 13.16 -8.55
C THR A 41 2.94 13.11 -8.30
N PRO A 42 3.66 14.23 -8.32
CA PRO A 42 5.06 14.24 -7.90
C PRO A 42 5.17 13.86 -6.42
N ARG A 43 6.35 13.34 -6.03
CA ARG A 43 6.68 13.15 -4.61
C ARG A 43 6.65 14.49 -3.91
N ALA A 44 5.87 14.60 -2.86
CA ALA A 44 5.75 15.81 -2.07
C ALA A 44 7.09 16.12 -1.39
N THR A 45 7.61 17.33 -1.62
CA THR A 45 8.78 17.87 -0.93
C THR A 45 8.48 19.25 -0.35
N PRO A 46 9.23 19.71 0.67
CA PRO A 46 9.10 21.06 1.20
C PRO A 46 9.22 22.14 0.10
N GLU A 47 10.09 21.91 -0.90
CA GLU A 47 10.31 22.83 -2.01
C GLU A 47 9.07 22.92 -2.91
N LEU A 48 8.48 21.77 -3.29
CA LEU A 48 7.27 21.74 -4.12
C LEU A 48 6.05 22.34 -3.42
N ARG A 49 5.98 22.27 -2.08
CA ARG A 49 4.90 22.92 -1.33
C ARG A 49 4.94 24.44 -1.40
N ARG A 50 6.13 25.03 -1.53
CA ARG A 50 6.29 26.49 -1.65
C ARG A 50 5.76 27.04 -2.97
N THR A 51 5.53 26.19 -3.96
CA THR A 51 5.14 26.58 -5.33
C THR A 51 3.75 26.13 -5.74
N VAL A 52 2.95 25.54 -4.84
CA VAL A 52 1.62 24.91 -5.05
C VAL A 52 1.59 23.56 -5.80
N GLY A 53 2.75 22.95 -6.07
CA GLY A 53 2.84 21.71 -6.86
C GLY A 53 2.40 20.42 -6.16
N VAL A 54 2.03 20.46 -4.88
CA VAL A 54 1.66 19.27 -4.08
C VAL A 54 0.17 19.28 -3.74
N PRO A 55 -0.59 18.23 -4.10
CA PRO A 55 -1.98 18.05 -3.67
C PRO A 55 -2.16 18.12 -2.15
N GLN A 56 -3.31 18.64 -1.72
CA GLN A 56 -3.62 18.76 -0.30
C GLN A 56 -3.66 17.40 0.41
N GLY A 57 -3.05 17.36 1.59
CA GLY A 57 -3.03 16.19 2.47
C GLY A 57 -2.06 15.08 2.09
N LEU A 58 -1.14 15.29 1.15
CA LEU A 58 0.09 14.48 1.06
C LEU A 58 1.08 14.99 2.10
N ARG A 59 1.86 14.09 2.70
CA ARG A 59 3.00 14.40 3.58
C ARG A 59 4.30 14.41 2.80
N ASP A 60 5.34 14.97 3.39
CA ASP A 60 6.66 14.97 2.75
C ASP A 60 7.14 13.54 2.55
N GLY A 61 7.58 13.27 1.33
CA GLY A 61 7.95 11.95 0.86
C GLY A 61 6.82 11.07 0.32
N GLU A 62 5.57 11.56 0.32
CA GLU A 62 4.44 10.84 -0.25
C GLU A 62 4.10 11.28 -1.67
N ALA A 63 3.49 10.38 -2.43
CA ALA A 63 2.78 10.70 -3.66
C ALA A 63 1.40 10.02 -3.64
N SER A 64 0.47 10.54 -4.43
CA SER A 64 -0.72 9.75 -4.79
C SER A 64 -0.27 8.72 -5.81
N CYS A 65 -0.63 7.46 -5.59
CA CYS A 65 -0.19 6.34 -6.38
C CYS A 65 -1.39 5.50 -6.80
N PHE A 66 -1.42 5.15 -8.08
CA PHE A 66 -2.22 4.04 -8.57
C PHE A 66 -1.44 2.75 -8.35
N ILE A 67 -2.11 1.73 -7.82
CA ILE A 67 -1.54 0.43 -7.48
C ILE A 67 -2.24 -0.61 -8.36
N PRO A 68 -1.66 -0.93 -9.54
CA PRO A 68 -2.31 -1.83 -10.49
C PRO A 68 -2.53 -3.22 -9.91
N GLY A 69 -3.69 -3.80 -10.19
CA GLY A 69 -4.03 -5.16 -9.79
C GLY A 69 -4.30 -5.35 -8.30
N VAL A 70 -4.22 -4.31 -7.45
CA VAL A 70 -4.73 -4.38 -6.08
C VAL A 70 -6.19 -3.96 -6.09
N GLY A 71 -7.09 -4.90 -5.81
CA GLY A 71 -8.54 -4.68 -5.92
C GLY A 71 -9.19 -4.32 -4.59
N THR A 72 -8.64 -4.75 -3.45
CA THR A 72 -9.24 -4.52 -2.13
C THR A 72 -8.17 -4.23 -1.09
N LEU A 73 -8.41 -3.25 -0.23
CA LEU A 73 -7.57 -2.95 0.92
C LEU A 73 -8.29 -3.39 2.20
N LEU A 74 -7.61 -4.22 2.99
CA LEU A 74 -8.09 -4.71 4.28
C LEU A 74 -7.31 -4.04 5.41
N ARG A 75 -8.01 -3.59 6.45
CA ARG A 75 -7.39 -3.12 7.69
C ARG A 75 -6.85 -4.29 8.49
N VAL A 76 -5.68 -4.11 9.08
CA VAL A 76 -5.04 -5.07 9.99
C VAL A 76 -4.74 -4.37 11.32
N GLY A 77 -4.68 -5.12 12.42
CA GLY A 77 -4.52 -4.54 13.76
C GLY A 77 -4.41 -5.58 14.87
N ALA A 78 -4.25 -5.12 16.11
CA ALA A 78 -4.19 -5.96 17.29
C ALA A 78 -5.42 -6.89 17.37
N GLY A 79 -5.20 -8.18 17.64
CA GLY A 79 -6.25 -9.21 17.63
C GLY A 79 -6.55 -9.83 16.26
N THR A 80 -5.88 -9.39 15.19
CA THR A 80 -5.89 -10.11 13.90
C THR A 80 -4.72 -11.09 13.83
N PRO A 81 -4.81 -12.21 13.08
CA PRO A 81 -3.69 -13.14 12.85
C PRO A 81 -2.43 -12.48 12.30
N LEU A 82 -2.57 -11.26 11.80
CA LEU A 82 -1.56 -10.43 11.20
C LEU A 82 -0.91 -9.42 12.16
N GLY A 83 -1.49 -9.22 13.35
CA GLY A 83 -0.99 -8.22 14.30
C GLY A 83 0.51 -8.38 14.61
N ALA A 84 0.99 -9.63 14.65
CA ALA A 84 2.41 -9.95 14.87
C ALA A 84 3.29 -9.71 13.62
N LEU A 85 2.80 -9.98 12.40
CA LEU A 85 3.55 -9.71 11.16
C LEU A 85 3.72 -8.21 10.91
N PHE A 86 2.77 -7.39 11.35
CA PHE A 86 2.82 -5.94 11.20
C PHE A 86 3.64 -5.23 12.26
N GLU A 87 4.15 -5.96 13.26
CA GLU A 87 5.17 -5.46 14.18
C GLU A 87 6.53 -5.47 13.45
N GLY A 88 6.81 -4.39 12.72
CA GLY A 88 8.03 -4.23 11.93
C GLY A 88 7.91 -4.52 10.43
N ALA A 89 6.71 -4.82 9.93
CA ALA A 89 6.48 -4.97 8.49
C ALA A 89 6.87 -3.70 7.71
N THR A 90 7.43 -3.92 6.53
CA THR A 90 7.85 -2.84 5.64
C THR A 90 6.81 -2.58 4.55
N PRO A 91 6.58 -1.30 4.16
CA PRO A 91 5.71 -0.97 3.04
C PRO A 91 6.09 -1.75 1.77
N GLY A 92 5.10 -2.41 1.18
CA GLY A 92 5.25 -3.20 -0.03
C GLY A 92 5.83 -4.59 0.14
N GLN A 93 6.04 -5.06 1.37
CA GLN A 93 6.35 -6.46 1.65
C GLN A 93 5.24 -7.39 1.13
N LYS A 94 5.60 -8.53 0.55
CA LYS A 94 4.65 -9.55 0.07
C LYS A 94 4.00 -10.28 1.24
N VAL A 95 2.74 -10.65 1.06
CA VAL A 95 1.98 -11.43 2.04
C VAL A 95 1.43 -12.69 1.38
N TYR A 96 1.62 -13.82 2.05
CA TYR A 96 1.21 -15.14 1.61
C TYR A 96 0.23 -15.76 2.61
N ARG A 97 -0.58 -16.71 2.15
CA ARG A 97 -1.46 -17.56 2.95
C ARG A 97 -0.97 -19.00 2.91
N THR A 98 -0.73 -19.56 4.10
CA THR A 98 -0.43 -20.99 4.29
C THR A 98 -1.66 -21.85 4.08
N ALA A 99 -1.47 -23.16 3.88
CA ALA A 99 -2.55 -24.14 3.80
C ALA A 99 -3.43 -24.19 5.07
N ALA A 100 -2.87 -23.82 6.24
CA ALA A 100 -3.60 -23.72 7.50
C ALA A 100 -4.42 -22.41 7.64
N GLY A 101 -4.43 -21.55 6.62
CA GLY A 101 -5.11 -20.25 6.64
C GLY A 101 -4.36 -19.15 7.41
N VAL A 102 -3.15 -19.44 7.90
CA VAL A 102 -2.27 -18.46 8.57
C VAL A 102 -1.52 -17.64 7.52
N LEU A 103 -1.29 -16.35 7.79
CA LEU A 103 -0.59 -15.44 6.89
C LEU A 103 0.90 -15.38 7.23
N ASP A 104 1.75 -15.14 6.23
CA ASP A 104 3.21 -15.21 6.35
C ASP A 104 3.91 -14.33 5.29
N ASP A 105 5.19 -14.02 5.46
CA ASP A 105 5.99 -13.17 4.58
C ASP A 105 7.01 -13.91 3.70
N VAL A 106 7.22 -15.22 3.93
CA VAL A 106 8.09 -16.08 3.09
C VAL A 106 7.27 -17.01 2.20
N GLY A 107 7.73 -17.34 0.98
CA GLY A 107 6.96 -18.11 0.01
C GLY A 107 7.71 -19.30 -0.57
N THR A 108 7.34 -20.53 -0.18
CA THR A 108 7.70 -21.76 -0.91
C THR A 108 6.51 -22.72 -1.08
N GLU A 109 5.56 -22.77 -0.13
CA GLU A 109 4.33 -23.60 -0.21
C GLU A 109 3.05 -22.82 0.12
N ARG A 110 2.99 -21.54 -0.27
CA ARG A 110 1.95 -20.60 0.20
C ARG A 110 1.34 -19.82 -0.96
N GLU A 111 0.04 -19.54 -0.87
CA GLU A 111 -0.70 -18.75 -1.86
C GLU A 111 -0.40 -17.27 -1.69
N PHE A 112 0.05 -16.60 -2.74
CA PHE A 112 0.27 -15.16 -2.71
C PHE A 112 -1.06 -14.41 -2.58
N LEU A 113 -1.20 -13.56 -1.56
CA LEU A 113 -2.40 -12.76 -1.35
C LEU A 113 -2.28 -11.31 -1.84
N GLY A 114 -1.10 -10.71 -1.65
CA GLY A 114 -0.95 -9.29 -1.90
C GLY A 114 0.23 -8.66 -1.17
N TRP A 115 0.09 -7.38 -0.83
CA TRP A 115 1.18 -6.58 -0.27
C TRP A 115 0.77 -5.81 0.97
N VAL A 116 1.73 -5.53 1.83
CA VAL A 116 1.62 -4.58 2.93
C VAL A 116 1.48 -3.17 2.37
N ILE A 117 0.40 -2.50 2.73
CA ILE A 117 0.11 -1.12 2.30
C ILE A 117 0.02 -0.22 3.54
N PRO A 118 0.82 0.86 3.63
CA PRO A 118 0.67 1.84 4.69
C PRO A 118 -0.67 2.56 4.54
N LEU A 119 -1.41 2.66 5.65
CA LEU A 119 -2.70 3.33 5.66
C LEU A 119 -2.52 4.83 5.88
N PRO A 120 -3.12 5.68 5.02
CA PRO A 120 -3.15 7.11 5.25
C PRO A 120 -4.01 7.45 6.49
N GLU A 121 -3.85 8.66 7.00
CA GLU A 121 -4.73 9.17 8.05
C GLU A 121 -6.20 9.23 7.59
N PRO A 122 -7.16 9.01 8.50
CA PRO A 122 -7.01 8.83 9.95
C PRO A 122 -6.83 7.36 10.40
N ALA A 123 -6.86 6.40 9.48
CA ALA A 123 -6.92 4.97 9.82
C ALA A 123 -5.66 4.44 10.55
N ARG A 124 -4.52 5.14 10.39
CA ARG A 124 -3.19 4.94 11.01
C ARG A 124 -2.80 3.47 11.20
N GLY A 125 -1.80 3.02 10.46
CA GLY A 125 -1.23 1.67 10.59
C GLY A 125 -0.90 1.07 9.24
N LEU A 126 -0.91 -0.25 9.19
CA LEU A 126 -0.70 -1.01 7.97
C LEU A 126 -2.03 -1.66 7.55
N GLY A 127 -2.09 -2.08 6.29
CA GLY A 127 -3.19 -2.78 5.64
C GLY A 127 -2.65 -3.84 4.69
N ILE A 128 -3.52 -4.74 4.23
CA ILE A 128 -3.17 -5.65 3.13
C ILE A 128 -3.94 -5.23 1.89
N GLY A 129 -3.21 -4.87 0.84
CA GLY A 129 -3.74 -4.77 -0.51
C GLY A 129 -3.82 -6.15 -1.14
N VAL A 130 -5.03 -6.70 -1.20
CA VAL A 130 -5.32 -7.99 -1.85
C VAL A 130 -5.47 -7.77 -3.34
N ARG A 131 -4.90 -8.69 -4.13
CA ARG A 131 -4.99 -8.66 -5.58
C ARG A 131 -6.47 -8.70 -6.02
N GLY A 132 -6.84 -7.86 -6.98
CA GLY A 132 -8.13 -7.95 -7.65
C GLY A 132 -8.14 -9.19 -8.55
N ASN A 133 -9.25 -9.92 -8.53
CA ASN A 133 -9.52 -10.98 -9.50
C ASN A 133 -10.01 -10.38 -10.81
#